data_AF-A0A421BMM1-F1
#
_entry.id   AF-A0A421BMM1-F1
#
_cell.length_a   1.000
_cell.length_b   1.000
_cell.length_c   1.000
_cell.angle_alpha   90.00
_cell.angle_beta   90.00
_cell.angle_gamma   90.00
#
_symmetry.space_group_name_H-M   'P 1'
#
loop_
_entity.id
_entity.type
_entity.pdbx_description
1 polymer ?
#
loop_
_entity_poly.entity_id
_entity_poly.type
_entity_poly.pdbx_seq_one_letter_code
_entity_poly.pdbx_strand_id
1 'polypeptide(L)'
;MELIVGNKRIAAKALRRIPGGVVAQLAGDALTSVLDATFRGGASIELLGGDLDHHTLDVTDIRMAGASTTVTLLTSGAVALH
;
A
#
# COMPACT_ATOMS: atom_id res chain seq x y z
N MET A 1 -8.40 -7.54 -5.81
CA MET A 1 -7.72 -6.87 -4.70
C MET A 1 -7.51 -5.44 -5.13
N GLU A 2 -7.98 -4.48 -4.34
CA GLU A 2 -7.84 -3.05 -4.58
C GLU A 2 -7.21 -2.41 -3.36
N LEU A 3 -6.35 -1.42 -3.57
CA LEU A 3 -5.81 -0.60 -2.49
C LEU A 3 -6.71 0.63 -2.33
N ILE A 4 -7.15 0.91 -1.11
CA ILE A 4 -8.00 2.04 -0.74
C ILE A 4 -7.20 2.96 0.17
N VAL A 5 -7.30 4.27 -0.05
CA VAL A 5 -6.79 5.29 0.87
C VAL A 5 -7.96 6.18 1.28
N GLY A 6 -8.39 6.07 2.54
CA GLY A 6 -9.61 6.69 3.04
C GLY A 6 -10.83 6.22 2.24
N ASN A 7 -11.36 7.08 1.36
CA ASN A 7 -12.48 6.76 0.46
C ASN A 7 -12.08 6.67 -1.02
N LYS A 8 -10.78 6.71 -1.32
CA LYS A 8 -10.26 6.75 -2.70
C LYS A 8 -9.69 5.38 -3.10
N ARG A 9 -10.17 4.85 -4.22
CA ARG A 9 -9.53 3.69 -4.88
C ARG A 9 -8.19 4.11 -5.48
N ILE A 10 -7.15 3.35 -5.18
CA ILE A 10 -5.80 3.56 -5.70
C ILE A 10 -5.54 2.63 -6.88
N ALA A 11 -5.35 3.22 -8.05
CA ALA A 11 -4.98 2.50 -9.26
C ALA A 11 -3.48 2.17 -9.24
N ALA A 12 -3.12 1.03 -8.66
CA ALA A 12 -1.76 0.49 -8.73
C ALA A 12 -1.48 -0.07 -10.13
N LYS A 13 -0.26 0.14 -10.63
CA LYS A 13 0.19 -0.47 -11.90
C LYS A 13 0.32 -1.99 -11.79
N ALA A 14 0.75 -2.44 -10.62
CA ALA A 14 0.81 -3.84 -10.26
C ALA A 14 0.53 -3.97 -8.76
N LEU A 15 -0.17 -5.03 -8.37
CA LEU A 15 -0.46 -5.34 -6.97
C LEU A 15 -0.21 -6.83 -6.75
N ARG A 16 0.71 -7.15 -5.85
CA ARG A 16 1.11 -8.52 -5.54
C ARG A 16 0.96 -8.78 -4.05
N ARG A 17 0.40 -9.93 -3.70
CA ARG A 17 0.29 -10.36 -2.31
C ARG A 17 1.62 -10.88 -1.77
N ILE A 18 1.86 -10.63 -0.50
CA ILE A 18 2.97 -11.19 0.29
C ILE A 18 2.43 -11.68 1.64
N PRO A 19 3.18 -12.52 2.38
CA PRO A 19 2.84 -12.82 3.77
C PRO A 19 2.69 -11.53 4.58
N GLY A 20 1.54 -11.36 5.23
CA GLY A 20 1.26 -10.19 6.07
C GLY A 20 0.89 -8.90 5.32
N GLY A 21 0.74 -8.90 3.99
CA GLY A 21 0.36 -7.69 3.27
C GLY A 21 0.45 -7.76 1.75
N VAL A 22 0.80 -6.63 1.14
CA VAL A 22 0.90 -6.47 -0.31
C VAL A 22 2.10 -5.62 -0.72
N VAL A 23 2.54 -5.81 -1.95
CA VAL A 23 3.49 -4.94 -2.63
C VAL A 23 2.77 -4.30 -3.82
N ALA A 24 2.75 -2.98 -3.85
CA ALA A 24 2.11 -2.19 -4.89
C ALA A 24 3.16 -1.42 -5.70
N GLN A 25 3.07 -1.47 -7.02
CA GLN A 25 3.80 -0.57 -7.89
C GLN A 25 2.93 0.67 -8.15
N LEU A 26 3.39 1.82 -7.69
CA LEU A 26 2.62 3.07 -7.70
C LEU A 26 3.36 4.14 -8.52
N ALA A 27 2.59 5.08 -9.08
CA ALA A 27 3.11 6.25 -9.79
C ALA A 27 2.10 7.40 -9.73
N GLY A 28 2.58 8.64 -9.89
CA GLY A 28 1.74 9.84 -9.91
C GLY A 28 0.84 9.93 -8.68
N ASP A 29 -0.42 10.27 -8.90
CA ASP A 29 -1.42 10.49 -7.84
C ASP A 29 -1.63 9.28 -6.93
N ALA A 30 -1.47 8.07 -7.46
CA ALA A 30 -1.59 6.83 -6.68
C ALA A 30 -0.48 6.76 -5.61
N LEU A 31 0.75 7.12 -5.99
CA LEU A 31 1.87 7.17 -5.06
C LEU A 31 1.69 8.33 -4.06
N THR A 32 1.37 9.53 -4.55
CA THR A 32 1.19 10.70 -3.68
C THR A 32 0.10 10.49 -2.63
N SER A 33 -1.02 9.85 -3.01
CA SER A 33 -2.11 9.55 -2.07
C SER A 33 -1.65 8.62 -0.93
N VAL A 34 -0.86 7.59 -1.24
CA VAL A 34 -0.32 6.66 -0.24
C VAL A 34 0.71 7.34 0.66
N LEU A 35 1.58 8.18 0.10
CA LEU A 35 2.58 8.93 0.87
C LEU A 35 1.92 9.93 1.83
N ASP A 36 0.90 10.67 1.36
CA ASP A 36 0.17 11.62 2.20
C ASP A 36 -0.53 10.90 3.36
N ALA A 37 -1.21 9.79 3.08
CA ALA A 37 -1.83 8.96 4.12
C ALA A 37 -0.83 8.46 5.16
N THR A 38 0.36 8.03 4.71
CA THR A 38 1.42 7.50 5.58
C THR A 38 2.06 8.58 6.45
N PHE A 39 2.46 9.72 5.86
CA PHE A 39 3.34 10.68 6.52
C PHE A 39 2.63 11.89 7.11
N ARG A 40 1.51 12.31 6.52
CA ARG A 40 0.77 13.49 7.01
C ARG A 40 -0.29 13.13 8.02
N GLY A 41 -0.75 11.87 8.02
CA GLY A 41 -1.85 11.40 8.84
C GLY A 41 -3.17 12.02 8.39
N GLY A 42 -4.21 11.21 8.20
CA GLY A 42 -5.52 11.72 7.78
C GLY A 42 -6.35 10.75 6.95
N ALA A 43 -5.75 9.64 6.51
CA ALA A 43 -6.47 8.56 5.84
C ALA A 43 -5.84 7.21 6.21
N SER A 44 -6.68 6.20 6.46
CA SER A 44 -6.24 4.81 6.56
C SER A 44 -5.90 4.28 5.16
N ILE A 45 -4.94 3.37 5.09
CA ILE A 45 -4.67 2.58 3.89
C ILE A 45 -5.26 1.20 4.13
N GLU A 46 -6.14 0.75 3.25
CA GLU A 46 -6.89 -0.50 3.41
C GLU A 46 -6.81 -1.34 2.15
N LEU A 47 -6.88 -2.67 2.29
CA LEU A 47 -6.98 -3.58 1.16
C LEU A 47 -8.42 -4.10 1.04
N LEU A 48 -9.01 -3.96 -0.14
CA LEU A 48 -10.29 -4.55 -0.48
C LEU A 48 -10.09 -5.82 -1.31
N GLY A 49 -10.60 -6.94 -0.83
CA GLY A 49 -10.59 -8.27 -1.43
C GLY A 49 -9.39 -9.15 -1.04
N GLY A 50 -9.61 -10.48 -1.10
CA GLY A 50 -8.65 -11.49 -0.61
C GLY A 50 -8.83 -11.77 0.89
N ASP A 51 -7.91 -12.51 1.53
CA ASP A 51 -8.04 -12.83 2.98
C ASP A 51 -7.58 -11.67 3.90
N LEU A 52 -7.25 -10.52 3.33
CA LEU A 52 -6.90 -9.28 4.05
C LEU A 52 -7.98 -8.20 3.85
N ASP A 53 -9.21 -8.63 3.56
CA ASP A 53 -10.32 -7.74 3.26
C ASP A 53 -10.58 -6.77 4.42
N HIS A 54 -10.53 -5.47 4.13
CA HIS A 54 -10.73 -4.36 5.05
C HIS A 54 -9.69 -4.25 6.19
N HIS A 55 -8.51 -4.86 6.04
CA HIS A 55 -7.43 -4.66 7.00
C HIS A 55 -6.68 -3.36 6.74
N THR A 56 -6.46 -2.59 7.81
CA THR A 56 -5.54 -1.44 7.79
C THR A 56 -4.11 -1.91 7.55
N LEU A 57 -3.44 -1.23 6.62
CA LEU A 57 -2.07 -1.48 6.24
C LEU A 57 -1.19 -0.25 6.54
N ASP A 58 0.03 -0.50 6.98
CA ASP A 58 1.08 0.48 7.15
C ASP A 58 2.12 0.32 6.04
N VAL A 59 2.66 1.43 5.55
CA VAL A 59 3.80 1.40 4.63
C VAL A 59 5.06 1.08 5.42
N THR A 60 5.73 -0.01 5.06
CA THR A 60 6.93 -0.49 5.77
C THR A 60 8.21 -0.36 4.94
N ASP A 61 8.09 -0.32 3.61
CA ASP A 61 9.23 -0.11 2.71
C ASP A 61 8.79 0.64 1.45
N ILE A 62 9.65 1.56 0.98
CA ILE A 62 9.47 2.27 -0.27
C ILE A 62 10.77 2.15 -1.05
N ARG A 63 10.73 1.47 -2.19
CA ARG A 63 11.87 1.29 -3.07
C ARG A 63 11.64 1.95 -4.41
N MET A 64 12.59 2.79 -4.81
CA MET A 64 12.59 3.45 -6.11
C MET A 64 13.73 2.90 -6.97
N ALA A 65 13.40 2.45 -8.18
CA ALA A 65 14.36 1.96 -9.17
C ALA A 65 13.96 2.44 -10.56
N GLY A 66 14.73 3.36 -11.13
CA GLY A 66 14.41 4.01 -12.40
C GLY A 66 13.04 4.70 -12.35
N ALA A 67 12.16 4.38 -13.30
CA ALA A 67 10.80 4.91 -13.37
C ALA A 67 9.76 4.09 -12.57
N SER A 68 10.22 3.22 -11.65
CA SER A 68 9.37 2.35 -10.85
C SER A 68 9.48 2.65 -9.37
N THR A 69 8.34 2.92 -8.72
CA THR A 69 8.23 2.99 -7.27
C THR A 69 7.42 1.82 -6.77
N THR A 70 8.03 1.02 -5.91
CA THR A 70 7.42 -0.12 -5.25
C THR A 70 7.21 0.22 -3.78
N VAL A 71 5.99 0.05 -3.29
CA VAL A 71 5.62 0.30 -1.90
C VAL A 71 5.19 -1.03 -1.29
N THR A 72 5.80 -1.40 -0.18
CA THR A 72 5.41 -2.56 0.63
C THR A 72 4.51 -2.08 1.74
N LEU A 73 3.33 -2.69 1.83
CA LEU A 73 2.31 -2.39 2.82
C LEU A 73 2.00 -3.66 3.61
N LEU A 74 2.12 -3.61 4.93
CA LEU A 74 1.87 -4.73 5.83
C LEU A 74 0.74 -4.39 6.79
N THR A 75 -0.02 -5.38 7.22
CA THR A 75 -1.01 -5.19 8.30
C THR A 75 -0.33 -4.67 9.54
N SER A 76 -0.93 -3.70 10.24
CA SER A 76 -0.34 -3.15 11.47
C SER A 76 0.08 -4.26 12.44
N GLY A 77 1.37 -4.28 12.79
CA GLY A 77 1.98 -5.31 13.66
C GLY A 77 2.60 -6.52 12.94
N ALA A 78 2.46 -6.64 11.62
CA ALA A 78 3.19 -7.64 10.83
C ALA A 78 4.63 -7.16 10.56
N VAL A 79 5.60 -8.03 10.84
CA VAL A 79 7.02 -7.76 10.57
C VAL A 79 7.37 -8.34 9.20
N ALA A 80 7.99 -7.53 8.34
CA ALA A 80 8.59 -8.02 7.10
C ALA A 80 9.75 -8.97 7.46
N LEU A 81 9.58 -10.27 7.20
CA LEU A 81 10.71 -11.21 7.21
C LEU A 81 11.53 -10.94 5.93
N HIS A 82 12.68 -10.30 6.10
CA HIS A 82 13.67 -10.05 5.04
C HIS A 82 14.67 -11.20 4.93
#